data_AF-A0A6V8CLP5-F1
#
_entry.id   AF-A0A6V8CLP5-F1
#
_cell.length_a   1.000
_cell.length_b   1.000
_cell.length_c   1.000
_cell.angle_alpha   90.00
_cell.angle_beta   90.00
_cell.angle_gamma   90.00
#
_symmetry.space_group_name_H-M   'P 1'
#
loop_
_entity.id
_entity.type
_entity.pdbx_description
1 polymer ?
#
loop_
_entity_poly.entity_id
_entity_poly.type
_entity_poly.pdbx_seq_one_letter_code
_entity_poly.pdbx_strand_id
1 'polypeptide(L)'
;MVSRIVKAENPVIEIADAVSHARKSGYTWWGTAKNGVYADDLIVFKIGDSSGGHGVLYSVDLLEAAEIDEQDFLTHRPENWPTEKHFKRYHKVVGGRVEFIPRSEMKMRDGEPLHVRALRTNVIVDLD
;
A
#
# COMPACT_ATOMS: atom_id res chain seq x y z
N MET A 1 8.52 13.02 2.85
CA MET A 1 8.18 11.67 2.36
C MET A 1 6.85 11.78 1.62
N VAL A 2 6.75 11.28 0.38
CA VAL A 2 5.52 11.38 -0.42
C VAL A 2 4.94 9.98 -0.54
N SER A 3 3.75 9.79 0.01
CA SER A 3 3.03 8.52 -0.04
C SER A 3 1.91 8.60 -1.09
N ARG A 4 1.36 7.48 -1.53
CA ARG A 4 0.11 7.46 -2.31
C ARG A 4 -0.99 6.74 -1.58
N ILE A 5 -2.21 7.13 -1.90
CA ILE A 5 -3.39 6.42 -1.45
C ILE A 5 -3.60 5.17 -2.30
N VAL A 6 -3.72 4.05 -1.62
CA VAL A 6 -4.16 2.77 -2.16
C VAL A 6 -5.37 2.28 -1.38
N LYS A 7 -6.10 1.34 -1.95
CA LYS A 7 -7.32 0.82 -1.34
C LYS A 7 -7.23 -0.69 -1.15
N ALA A 8 -7.76 -1.13 -0.02
CA ALA A 8 -7.83 -2.51 0.43
C ALA A 8 -9.23 -2.80 0.98
N GLU A 9 -9.68 -4.05 0.91
CA GLU A 9 -10.97 -4.44 1.49
C GLU A 9 -10.88 -4.45 3.01
N ASN A 10 -9.77 -4.99 3.51
CA ASN A 10 -9.47 -5.05 4.94
C ASN A 10 -8.05 -4.55 5.20
N PRO A 11 -7.83 -3.22 5.20
CA PRO A 11 -6.50 -2.65 5.24
C PRO A 11 -5.72 -3.03 6.51
N VAL A 12 -6.40 -3.16 7.65
CA VAL A 12 -5.75 -3.52 8.92
C VAL A 12 -5.11 -4.92 8.82
N ILE A 13 -5.85 -5.90 8.29
CA ILE A 13 -5.35 -7.26 8.13
C ILE A 13 -4.30 -7.31 7.02
N GLU A 14 -4.57 -6.72 5.86
CA GLU A 14 -3.68 -6.76 4.71
C GLU A 14 -2.31 -6.12 5.02
N ILE A 15 -2.28 -4.99 5.73
CA ILE A 15 -1.02 -4.36 6.16
C ILE A 15 -0.29 -5.25 7.16
N ALA A 16 -0.99 -5.79 8.16
CA ALA A 16 -0.38 -6.65 9.18
C ALA A 16 0.26 -7.91 8.57
N ASP A 17 -0.43 -8.56 7.63
CA ASP A 17 0.08 -9.72 6.90
C ASP A 17 1.31 -9.37 6.07
N ALA A 18 1.26 -8.27 5.30
CA ALA A 18 2.37 -7.83 4.47
C ALA A 18 3.62 -7.52 5.29
N VAL A 19 3.46 -6.79 6.41
CA VAL A 19 4.55 -6.42 7.32
C VAL A 19 5.11 -7.65 8.04
N SER A 20 4.25 -8.54 8.53
CA SER A 20 4.67 -9.77 9.21
C SER A 20 5.47 -10.67 8.27
N HIS A 21 5.02 -10.81 7.02
CA HIS A 21 5.71 -11.59 6.02
C HIS A 21 7.05 -10.95 5.62
N ALA A 22 7.08 -9.64 5.32
CA ALA A 22 8.30 -8.93 4.92
C ALA A 22 9.39 -8.99 6.01
N ARG A 23 9.01 -8.97 7.29
CA ARG A 23 9.95 -9.16 8.41
C ARG A 23 10.63 -10.53 8.41
N LYS A 24 9.97 -11.56 7.90
CA LYS A 24 10.49 -12.95 7.88
C LYS A 24 11.33 -13.24 6.63
N SER A 25 10.90 -12.74 5.48
CA SER A 25 11.46 -13.08 4.15
C SER A 25 12.28 -11.95 3.52
N GLY A 26 12.27 -10.75 4.11
CA GLY A 26 12.94 -9.55 3.59
C GLY A 26 12.01 -8.65 2.79
N TYR A 27 10.97 -9.19 2.13
CA TYR A 27 9.94 -8.40 1.46
C TYR A 27 8.66 -9.20 1.16
N THR A 28 7.63 -8.48 0.72
CA THR A 28 6.36 -9.02 0.27
C THR A 28 5.91 -8.34 -1.01
N TRP A 29 5.42 -9.10 -1.99
CA TRP A 29 4.72 -8.55 -3.15
C TRP A 29 3.28 -8.23 -2.78
N TRP A 30 2.92 -6.94 -2.87
CA TRP A 30 1.56 -6.50 -2.65
C TRP A 30 0.94 -5.90 -3.90
N GLY A 31 -0.07 -6.59 -4.41
CA GLY A 31 -0.81 -6.18 -5.58
C GLY A 31 -1.89 -5.19 -5.19
N THR A 32 -1.96 -4.08 -5.92
CA THR A 32 -3.03 -3.10 -5.71
C THR A 32 -3.78 -2.87 -7.02
N ALA A 33 -5.09 -2.62 -6.92
CA ALA A 33 -5.87 -2.13 -8.05
C ALA A 33 -5.30 -0.78 -8.54
N LYS A 34 -5.72 -0.32 -9.74
CA LYS A 34 -5.17 0.77 -10.59
C LYS A 34 -4.63 2.09 -9.96
N ASN A 35 -4.71 2.29 -8.65
CA ASN A 35 -4.36 3.53 -7.95
C ASN A 35 -2.93 3.57 -7.36
N GLY A 36 -2.21 2.46 -7.18
CA GLY A 36 -0.91 2.43 -6.47
C GLY A 36 0.34 2.87 -7.25
N VAL A 37 0.20 3.29 -8.50
CA VAL A 37 1.21 3.05 -9.55
C VAL A 37 2.54 3.85 -9.47
N TYR A 38 2.80 4.73 -8.49
CA TYR A 38 4.10 5.46 -8.43
C TYR A 38 4.44 6.02 -7.03
N ALA A 39 4.53 5.19 -5.99
CA ALA A 39 4.81 5.67 -4.62
C ALA A 39 5.91 4.88 -3.91
N ASP A 40 6.72 5.59 -3.14
CA ASP A 40 7.68 5.02 -2.19
C ASP A 40 6.96 4.46 -0.96
N ASP A 41 5.87 5.12 -0.52
CA ASP A 41 5.03 4.63 0.57
C ASP A 41 3.54 4.62 0.20
N LEU A 42 2.81 3.69 0.80
CA LEU A 42 1.42 3.43 0.46
C LEU A 42 0.54 3.64 1.70
N ILE A 43 -0.25 4.72 1.70
CA ILE A 43 -1.31 4.91 2.70
C ILE A 43 -2.52 4.10 2.27
N VAL A 44 -2.95 3.19 3.14
CA VAL A 44 -4.02 2.25 2.79
C VAL A 44 -5.36 2.69 3.35
N PHE A 45 -6.32 2.92 2.45
CA PHE A 45 -7.71 3.22 2.76
C PHE A 45 -8.58 1.96 2.64
N LYS A 46 -9.64 1.87 3.45
CA LYS A 46 -10.69 0.88 3.21
C LYS A 46 -11.49 1.25 1.95
N ILE A 47 -11.87 0.26 1.14
CA ILE A 47 -12.75 0.48 -0.02
C ILE A 47 -14.06 1.13 0.43
N GLY A 48 -14.45 2.21 -0.26
CA GLY A 48 -15.66 2.99 0.04
C GLY A 48 -15.52 3.97 1.21
N ASP A 49 -14.47 3.84 2.02
CA ASP A 49 -14.19 4.76 3.12
C ASP A 49 -13.25 5.89 2.67
N SER A 50 -13.51 7.08 3.20
CA SER A 50 -12.67 8.25 2.99
C SER A 50 -12.40 9.02 4.29
N SER A 51 -12.82 8.49 5.44
CA SER A 51 -12.67 9.11 6.76
C SER A 51 -11.22 9.17 7.24
N GLY A 52 -10.38 8.23 6.81
CA GLY A 52 -8.96 8.16 7.15
C GLY A 52 -8.25 6.99 6.48
N GLY A 53 -6.94 6.90 6.72
CA GLY A 53 -6.11 5.77 6.34
C GLY A 53 -5.90 4.83 7.54
N HIS A 54 -5.47 3.61 7.26
CA HIS A 54 -5.34 2.55 8.26
C HIS A 54 -3.91 2.01 8.41
N GLY A 55 -2.95 2.68 7.77
CA GLY A 55 -1.53 2.40 7.93
C GLY A 55 -0.73 2.81 6.71
N VAL A 56 0.57 2.59 6.81
CA VAL A 56 1.56 2.89 5.76
C VAL A 56 2.36 1.63 5.47
N LEU A 57 2.48 1.26 4.19
CA LEU A 57 3.43 0.25 3.72
C LEU A 57 4.62 0.93 3.03
N TYR A 58 5.82 0.46 3.32
CA TYR A 58 7.06 0.97 2.74
C TYR A 58 7.42 0.13 1.52
N SER A 59 7.46 0.75 0.35
CA SER A 59 7.67 0.13 -0.95
C SER A 59 8.98 0.59 -1.57
N VAL A 60 9.80 -0.34 -2.07
CA VAL A 60 11.09 0.01 -2.73
C VAL A 60 11.06 -0.18 -4.24
N ASP A 61 10.17 -1.03 -4.76
CA ASP A 61 9.99 -1.27 -6.19
C ASP A 61 8.50 -1.35 -6.52
N LEU A 62 8.19 -1.09 -7.79
CA LEU A 62 6.89 -1.36 -8.37
C LEU A 62 7.09 -1.98 -9.76
N LEU A 63 6.73 -3.24 -9.90
CA LEU A 63 6.92 -4.01 -11.13
C LEU A 63 5.57 -4.41 -11.75
N GLU A 64 5.55 -4.60 -13.07
CA GLU A 64 4.43 -5.26 -13.72
C GLU A 64 4.42 -6.75 -13.36
N ALA A 65 3.23 -7.35 -13.29
CA ALA A 65 3.08 -8.76 -12.90
C ALA A 65 3.85 -9.73 -13.80
N ALA A 66 4.07 -9.35 -15.07
CA ALA A 66 4.85 -10.13 -16.04
C ALA A 66 6.36 -10.05 -15.80
N GLU A 67 6.84 -9.07 -15.05
CA GLU A 67 8.27 -8.89 -14.72
C GLU A 67 8.66 -9.64 -13.45
N ILE A 68 7.68 -10.11 -12.67
CA ILE A 68 7.91 -10.83 -11.41
C ILE A 68 7.93 -12.32 -11.72
N ASP A 69 9.03 -12.98 -11.38
CA ASP A 69 9.16 -14.43 -11.48
C ASP A 69 8.08 -15.14 -10.65
N GLU A 70 7.57 -16.28 -11.14
CA GLU A 70 6.47 -16.99 -10.48
C GLU A 70 6.89 -17.57 -9.13
N GLN A 71 8.09 -18.15 -9.06
CA GLN A 71 8.61 -18.72 -7.82
C GLN A 71 8.87 -17.60 -6.81
N ASP A 72 9.42 -16.48 -7.27
CA ASP A 72 9.60 -15.30 -6.43
C ASP A 72 8.28 -14.78 -5.86
N PHE A 73 7.24 -14.68 -6.70
CA PHE A 73 5.92 -14.25 -6.26
C PHE A 73 5.33 -15.19 -5.21
N LEU A 74 5.40 -16.50 -5.45
CA LEU A 74 4.84 -17.51 -4.53
C LEU A 74 5.58 -17.58 -3.20
N THR A 75 6.89 -17.34 -3.19
CA THR A 75 7.71 -17.31 -1.97
C THR A 75 7.55 -15.99 -1.22
N HIS A 76 7.34 -14.88 -1.93
CA HIS A 76 7.25 -13.54 -1.35
C HIS A 76 5.83 -12.99 -1.26
N ARG A 77 4.83 -13.86 -1.10
CA ARG A 77 3.44 -13.47 -0.78
C ARG A 77 3.06 -14.01 0.60
N PRO A 78 2.14 -13.35 1.34
CA PRO A 78 1.56 -13.94 2.53
C PRO A 78 0.77 -15.19 2.18
N GLU A 79 0.81 -16.20 3.05
CA GLU A 79 0.17 -17.51 2.82
C GLU A 79 -1.34 -17.38 2.54
N ASN A 80 -2.00 -16.47 3.25
CA ASN A 80 -3.44 -16.22 3.15
C ASN A 80 -3.86 -15.44 1.89
N TRP A 81 -2.91 -15.01 1.07
CA TRP A 81 -3.20 -14.25 -0.14
C TRP A 81 -3.33 -15.17 -1.36
N PRO A 82 -3.98 -14.72 -2.44
CA PRO A 82 -4.09 -15.52 -3.66
C PRO A 82 -2.74 -15.97 -4.20
N THR A 83 -2.70 -17.19 -4.73
CA THR A 83 -1.52 -17.77 -5.41
C THR A 83 -1.30 -17.20 -6.80
N GLU A 84 -2.33 -16.62 -7.41
CA GLU A 84 -2.29 -16.06 -8.75
C GLU A 84 -2.08 -14.54 -8.74
N LYS A 85 -1.39 -14.02 -9.76
CA LYS A 85 -1.19 -12.58 -9.94
C LYS A 85 -2.44 -11.92 -10.54
N HIS A 86 -3.39 -11.49 -9.69
CA HIS A 86 -4.62 -10.81 -10.13
C HIS A 86 -4.46 -9.33 -10.53
N PHE A 87 -3.38 -8.67 -10.11
CA PHE A 87 -3.17 -7.24 -10.33
C PHE A 87 -2.20 -6.99 -11.48
N LYS A 88 -2.31 -5.83 -12.15
CA LYS A 88 -1.37 -5.48 -13.23
C LYS A 88 0.04 -5.22 -12.68
N ARG A 89 0.14 -4.64 -11.48
CA ARG A 89 1.40 -4.25 -10.86
C ARG A 89 1.41 -4.58 -9.37
N TYR A 90 2.60 -4.82 -8.85
CA TYR A 90 2.83 -5.18 -7.46
C TYR A 90 3.95 -4.32 -6.85
N HIS A 91 3.74 -3.89 -5.62
CA HIS A 91 4.72 -3.20 -4.81
C HIS A 91 5.60 -4.21 -4.10
N LYS A 92 6.91 -3.97 -4.11
CA LYS A 92 7.86 -4.68 -3.26
C LYS A 92 7.89 -4.03 -1.90
N VAL A 93 7.08 -4.55 -0.99
CA VAL A 93 6.92 -4.03 0.36
C VAL A 93 8.00 -4.60 1.27
N VAL A 94 8.80 -3.73 1.89
CA VAL A 94 9.88 -4.12 2.81
C VAL A 94 9.52 -3.90 4.28
N GLY A 95 8.40 -3.24 4.54
CA GLY A 95 7.94 -2.94 5.90
C GLY A 95 6.71 -2.05 5.92
N GLY A 96 6.40 -1.51 7.09
CA GLY A 96 5.25 -0.64 7.28
C GLY A 96 4.80 -0.59 8.74
N ARG A 97 3.68 0.10 8.96
CA ARG A 97 3.03 0.25 10.26
C ARG A 97 1.51 0.26 10.11
N VAL A 98 0.85 -0.39 11.07
CA VAL A 98 -0.61 -0.41 11.20
C VAL A 98 -0.98 0.67 12.22
N GLU A 99 -1.72 1.67 11.78
CA GLU A 99 -2.21 2.77 12.62
C GLU A 99 -3.39 3.44 11.93
N PHE A 100 -4.31 4.03 12.69
CA PHE A 100 -5.30 4.89 12.08
C PHE A 100 -4.69 6.28 11.86
N ILE A 101 -4.77 6.78 10.63
CA ILE A 101 -4.32 8.13 10.26
C ILE A 101 -5.57 8.95 9.91
N PRO A 102 -5.95 9.92 10.74
CA PRO A 102 -7.03 10.84 10.43
C PRO A 102 -6.81 11.55 9.09
N ARG A 103 -7.88 11.73 8.31
CA ARG A 103 -7.80 12.46 7.04
C ARG A 103 -7.25 13.88 7.20
N SER A 104 -7.49 14.53 8.34
CA SER A 104 -6.98 15.88 8.65
C SER A 104 -5.46 15.96 8.69
N GLU A 105 -4.77 14.85 8.97
CA GLU A 105 -3.31 14.75 9.00
C GLU A 105 -2.73 14.44 7.61
N MET A 106 -3.60 14.24 6.61
CA MET A 106 -3.19 13.97 5.23
C MET A 106 -3.38 15.21 4.35
N LYS A 107 -2.28 15.63 3.75
CA LYS A 107 -2.25 16.74 2.80
C LYS A 107 -1.90 16.21 1.41
N MET A 108 -2.39 16.87 0.37
CA MET A 108 -1.92 16.65 -0.98
C MET A 108 -0.45 17.10 -1.10
N ARG A 109 0.25 16.68 -2.15
CA ARG A 109 1.68 17.00 -2.35
C ARG A 109 1.99 18.50 -2.32
N ASP A 110 1.06 19.34 -2.72
CA ASP A 110 1.17 20.81 -2.74
C ASP A 110 0.85 21.46 -1.39
N GLY A 111 0.49 20.68 -0.36
CA GLY A 111 0.18 21.16 0.99
C GLY A 111 -1.31 21.40 1.23
N GLU A 112 -2.15 21.33 0.20
CA GLU A 112 -3.60 21.51 0.33
C GLU A 112 -4.25 20.31 1.04
N PRO A 113 -5.39 20.50 1.74
CA PRO A 113 -6.11 19.40 2.36
C PRO A 113 -6.51 18.31 1.37
N LEU A 114 -6.44 17.05 1.79
CA LEU A 114 -6.87 15.94 0.93
C LEU A 114 -8.37 16.05 0.61
N HIS A 115 -8.75 16.26 -0.66
CA HIS A 115 -10.15 16.27 -1.10
C HIS A 115 -10.77 14.87 -1.13
N VAL A 116 -12.04 14.72 -0.73
CA VAL A 116 -12.74 13.41 -0.60
C VAL A 116 -12.67 12.57 -1.88
N ARG A 117 -12.61 13.24 -3.04
CA ARG A 117 -12.51 12.60 -4.36
C ARG A 117 -11.07 12.32 -4.81
N ALA A 118 -10.05 12.87 -4.14
CA ALA A 118 -8.64 12.78 -4.51
C ALA A 118 -7.96 11.49 -4.00
N LEU A 119 -8.63 10.34 -4.12
CA LEU A 119 -8.13 9.04 -3.63
C LEU A 119 -7.10 8.39 -4.56
N ARG A 120 -6.61 9.11 -5.57
CA ARG A 120 -5.57 8.69 -6.54
C ARG A 120 -4.38 9.66 -6.56
N THR A 121 -4.23 10.48 -5.52
CA THR A 121 -3.20 11.52 -5.46
C THR A 121 -2.02 11.10 -4.59
N ASN A 122 -0.91 11.80 -4.79
CA ASN A 122 0.20 11.82 -3.86
C ASN A 122 -0.20 12.61 -2.62
N VAL A 123 0.07 12.02 -1.47
CA VAL A 123 -0.24 12.58 -0.15
C VAL A 123 1.01 12.62 0.71
N ILE A 124 1.06 13.63 1.56
CA ILE A 124 2.04 13.77 2.62
C ILE A 124 1.25 13.58 3.91
N VAL A 125 1.78 12.76 4.82
CA VAL A 125 1.26 12.65 6.18
C VAL A 125 2.07 13.60 7.04
N ASP A 126 1.37 14.53 7.71
CA ASP A 126 1.96 15.27 8.82
C ASP A 126 1.93 14.32 10.02
N LEU A 127 3.08 13.78 10.36
CA LEU A 127 3.26 13.01 11.58
C LEU A 127 3.88 13.98 12.56
N ASP A 128 3.06 14.53 13.46
CA ASP A 128 3.51 15.39 14.56
C ASP A 128 4.64 14.74 15.36
#